data_AF-A0A090IDC0-F1
#
_entry.id   AF-A0A090IDC0-F1
#
_cell.length_a   1.000
_cell.length_b   1.000
_cell.length_c   1.000
_cell.angle_alpha   90.00
_cell.angle_beta   90.00
_cell.angle_gamma   90.00
#
_symmetry.space_group_name_H-M   'P 1'
#
loop_
_entity.id
_entity.type
_entity.pdbx_description
1 polymer ?
#
loop_
_entity_poly.entity_id
_entity_poly.type
_entity_poly.pdbx_seq_one_letter_code
_entity_poly.pdbx_strand_id
1 'polypeptide(L)'
;MQTVQSVINEIMFIAMSRPDAIDITVEYHGMSDSIFIHVIRSNINVGRMTTQGLNDAVLFNKYIRLDGKACLLDDNKKTPLEAVLNAKRKIQALMVTPVSTEVAA
;
A
#
# COMPACT_ATOMS: atom_id res chain seq x y z
N MET A 1 18.86 -11.30 -7.66
CA MET A 1 19.07 -10.29 -6.61
C MET A 1 17.79 -9.48 -6.51
N GLN A 2 17.19 -9.33 -5.32
CA GLN A 2 15.97 -8.52 -5.18
C GLN A 2 16.31 -7.03 -5.26
N THR A 3 15.50 -6.27 -5.99
CA THR A 3 15.59 -4.81 -6.11
C THR A 3 14.28 -4.18 -5.66
N VAL A 4 14.28 -2.88 -5.37
CA VAL A 4 13.05 -2.14 -5.07
C VAL A 4 12.00 -2.36 -6.18
N GLN A 5 12.42 -2.23 -7.44
CA GLN A 5 11.56 -2.45 -8.59
C GLN A 5 10.99 -3.89 -8.64
N SER A 6 11.80 -4.91 -8.37
CA SER A 6 11.31 -6.29 -8.41
C SER A 6 10.23 -6.52 -7.34
N VAL A 7 10.40 -5.95 -6.15
CA VAL A 7 9.40 -6.09 -5.06
C VAL A 7 8.13 -5.29 -5.36
N ILE A 8 8.22 -4.12 -6.00
CA ILE A 8 7.04 -3.37 -6.47
C ILE A 8 6.27 -4.18 -7.50
N ASN A 9 6.95 -4.77 -8.48
CA ASN A 9 6.30 -5.62 -9.48
C ASN A 9 5.56 -6.80 -8.82
N GLU A 10 6.14 -7.40 -7.78
CA GLU A 10 5.45 -8.44 -6.99
C GLU A 10 4.22 -7.90 -6.25
N ILE A 11 4.29 -6.70 -5.67
CA ILE A 11 3.13 -6.05 -5.02
C ILE A 11 2.00 -5.82 -6.04
N MET A 12 2.34 -5.32 -7.23
CA MET A 12 1.36 -5.13 -8.32
C MET A 12 0.75 -6.46 -8.76
N PHE A 13 1.54 -7.54 -8.82
CA PHE A 13 1.04 -8.88 -9.12
C PHE A 13 0.08 -9.40 -8.03
N ILE A 14 0.38 -9.14 -6.76
CA ILE A 14 -0.51 -9.46 -5.64
C ILE A 14 -1.85 -8.73 -5.79
N ALA A 15 -1.85 -7.45 -6.16
CA ALA A 15 -3.07 -6.68 -6.40
C ALA A 15 -3.97 -7.35 -7.47
N MET A 16 -3.38 -7.78 -8.58
CA MET A 16 -4.10 -8.45 -9.66
C MET A 16 -4.63 -9.85 -9.29
N SER A 17 -4.06 -10.49 -8.27
CA SER A 17 -4.45 -11.86 -7.89
C SER A 17 -5.80 -11.95 -7.16
N ARG A 18 -6.24 -10.87 -6.48
CA ARG A 18 -7.57 -10.80 -5.83
C ARG A 18 -8.14 -9.37 -5.93
N PRO A 19 -8.61 -8.96 -7.12
CA PRO A 19 -9.12 -7.60 -7.34
C PRO A 19 -10.32 -7.24 -6.45
N ASP A 20 -11.08 -8.25 -6.00
CA ASP A 20 -12.26 -8.03 -5.15
C ASP A 20 -11.94 -7.88 -3.65
N ALA A 21 -10.68 -8.08 -3.24
CA ALA A 21 -10.30 -8.06 -1.82
C ALA A 21 -9.83 -6.67 -1.37
N ILE A 22 -8.84 -6.10 -2.07
CA ILE A 22 -8.23 -4.81 -1.75
C ILE A 22 -7.78 -4.14 -3.05
N ASP A 23 -7.87 -2.82 -3.09
CA ASP A 23 -7.25 -2.02 -4.15
C ASP A 23 -5.88 -1.53 -3.66
N ILE A 24 -4.86 -1.73 -4.49
CA ILE A 24 -3.49 -1.30 -4.21
C ILE A 24 -3.05 -0.31 -5.27
N THR A 25 -2.69 0.89 -4.83
CA THR A 25 -2.10 1.93 -5.68
C THR A 25 -0.66 2.14 -5.26
N VAL A 26 0.25 2.14 -6.23
CA VAL A 26 1.66 2.48 -6.03
C VAL A 26 1.99 3.69 -6.89
N GLU A 27 2.30 4.82 -6.26
CA GLU A 27 2.59 6.08 -6.93
C GLU A 27 4.08 6.41 -6.82
N TYR A 28 4.72 6.73 -7.94
CA TYR A 28 6.10 7.23 -7.94
C TYR A 28 6.11 8.75 -8.05
N HIS A 29 6.79 9.40 -7.11
CA HIS A 29 7.00 10.85 -7.11
C HIS A 29 8.46 11.15 -7.48
N GLY A 30 8.68 11.60 -8.71
CA GLY A 30 10.02 11.86 -9.24
C GLY A 30 10.77 13.02 -8.57
N MET A 31 10.07 14.04 -8.06
CA MET A 31 10.73 15.19 -7.41
C MET A 31 11.39 14.81 -6.08
N SER A 32 10.78 13.91 -5.32
CA SER A 32 11.28 13.45 -4.02
C SER A 32 12.02 12.11 -4.10
N ASP A 33 12.11 11.53 -5.30
CA ASP A 33 12.55 10.17 -5.59
C ASP A 33 11.99 9.18 -4.56
N SER A 34 10.67 9.04 -4.57
CA SER A 34 9.94 8.33 -3.52
C SER A 34 8.73 7.61 -4.07
N ILE A 35 8.27 6.62 -3.33
CA ILE A 35 7.08 5.84 -3.65
C ILE A 35 6.08 5.96 -2.53
N PHE A 36 4.82 6.04 -2.93
CA PHE A 36 3.69 6.00 -2.05
C PHE A 36 2.86 4.75 -2.33
N ILE A 37 2.67 3.91 -1.32
CA ILE A 37 1.86 2.70 -1.40
C ILE A 37 0.58 2.94 -0.61
N HIS A 38 -0.55 2.91 -1.30
CA HIS A 38 -1.88 3.01 -0.73
C HIS A 38 -2.60 1.68 -0.90
N VAL A 39 -3.25 1.23 0.17
CA VAL A 39 -4.10 0.04 0.18
C VAL A 39 -5.42 0.40 0.83
N ILE A 40 -6.50 0.25 0.07
CA ILE A 40 -7.87 0.48 0.52
C ILE A 40 -8.68 -0.81 0.34
N ARG A 41 -9.81 -0.94 1.05
CA ARG A 41 -10.74 -2.06 0.73
C ARG A 41 -11.23 -1.88 -0.71
N SER A 42 -11.51 -2.97 -1.40
CA SER A 42 -12.11 -2.92 -2.73
C SER A 42 -13.59 -2.52 -2.65
N ASN A 43 -14.19 -2.16 -3.79
CA ASN A 43 -15.61 -1.81 -3.96
C ASN A 43 -16.08 -0.57 -3.18
N ILE A 44 -15.17 0.37 -2.92
CA ILE A 44 -15.51 1.62 -2.23
C ILE A 44 -15.83 2.71 -3.25
N ASN A 45 -16.99 3.34 -3.12
CA ASN A 45 -17.33 4.50 -3.94
C ASN A 45 -16.72 5.78 -3.35
N VAL A 46 -15.46 6.03 -3.68
CA VAL A 46 -14.67 7.19 -3.25
C VAL A 46 -15.41 8.51 -3.50
N GLY A 47 -16.11 8.64 -4.62
CA GLY A 47 -16.82 9.87 -5.01
C GLY A 47 -18.05 10.21 -4.17
N ARG A 48 -18.53 9.29 -3.32
CA ARG A 48 -19.69 9.48 -2.43
C ARG A 48 -19.35 9.37 -0.94
N MET A 49 -18.07 9.19 -0.60
CA MET A 49 -17.66 9.04 0.79
C MET A 49 -17.32 10.38 1.45
N THR A 50 -17.58 10.46 2.76
CA THR A 50 -17.02 11.50 3.60
C THR A 50 -15.52 11.27 3.80
N THR A 51 -14.77 12.31 4.18
CA THR A 51 -13.35 12.18 4.53
C THR A 51 -13.11 11.12 5.61
N GLN A 52 -14.04 10.98 6.57
CA GLN A 52 -13.95 9.96 7.61
C GLN A 52 -14.13 8.55 7.03
N GLY A 53 -15.14 8.34 6.19
CA GLY A 53 -15.35 7.04 5.53
C GLY A 53 -14.17 6.64 4.64
N LEU A 54 -13.52 7.62 4.00
CA LEU A 54 -12.30 7.40 3.24
C LEU A 54 -11.12 6.98 4.15
N ASN A 55 -10.97 7.61 5.32
CA ASN A 55 -9.92 7.22 6.26
C ASN A 55 -10.15 5.81 6.84
N ASP A 56 -11.40 5.46 7.15
CA ASP A 56 -11.77 4.13 7.68
C ASP A 56 -11.61 3.00 6.63
N ALA A 57 -11.62 3.39 5.36
CA ALA A 57 -11.39 2.53 4.21
C ALA A 57 -9.90 2.23 3.96
N VAL A 58 -8.97 3.07 4.43
CA VAL A 58 -7.53 2.87 4.28
C VAL A 58 -7.07 1.76 5.21
N LEU A 59 -6.59 0.67 4.62
CA LEU A 59 -6.07 -0.49 5.35
C LEU A 59 -4.57 -0.37 5.62
N PHE A 60 -3.84 0.20 4.67
CA PHE A 60 -2.41 0.43 4.80
C PHE A 60 -1.98 1.58 3.91
N ASN A 61 -1.09 2.40 4.45
CA ASN A 61 -0.51 3.52 3.73
C ASN A 61 0.98 3.58 4.12
N LYS A 62 1.86 3.70 3.13
CA LYS A 62 3.28 3.90 3.38
C LYS A 62 3.94 4.76 2.31
N TYR A 63 4.54 5.85 2.77
CA TYR A 63 5.55 6.61 2.04
C TYR A 63 6.95 5.97 2.23
N ILE A 64 7.73 5.91 1.16
CA ILE A 64 9.09 5.35 1.13
C ILE A 64 9.97 6.24 0.25
N ARG A 65 11.06 6.77 0.79
CA ARG A 65 12.09 7.43 -0.03
C ARG A 65 13.03 6.40 -0.65
N LEU A 66 13.35 6.56 -1.94
CA LEU A 66 14.26 5.68 -2.66
C LEU A 66 15.72 6.12 -2.54
N ASP A 67 15.95 7.41 -2.29
CA ASP A 67 17.28 7.98 -2.03
C ASP A 67 17.91 7.54 -0.69
N GLY A 68 17.21 6.71 0.09
CA GLY A 68 17.68 6.16 1.36
C GLY A 68 17.75 7.16 2.51
N LYS A 69 17.28 8.39 2.32
CA LYS A 69 17.25 9.40 3.38
C LYS A 69 16.01 9.22 4.24
N ALA A 70 16.19 9.33 5.56
CA ALA A 70 15.06 9.40 6.48
C ALA A 70 14.24 10.68 6.19
N CYS A 71 12.92 10.54 6.21
CA CYS A 71 11.97 11.64 6.09
C CYS A 71 11.37 11.91 7.49
N LEU A 72 10.95 13.16 7.76
CA LEU A 72 10.25 13.50 9.01
C LEU A 72 8.95 12.71 9.22
N LEU A 73 8.39 12.13 8.14
CA LEU A 73 7.21 11.25 8.14
C LEU A 73 7.59 9.75 8.18
N ASP A 74 8.88 9.44 8.19
CA ASP A 74 9.42 8.11 7.99
C ASP A 74 10.39 7.79 9.13
N ASP A 75 9.84 7.41 10.29
CA ASP A 75 10.58 6.96 11.49
C ASP A 75 11.42 5.69 11.27
N ASN A 76 11.53 5.19 10.04
CA ASN A 76 12.23 3.94 9.74
C ASN A 76 13.71 4.19 9.42
N LYS A 77 14.59 3.70 10.29
CA LYS A 77 16.02 3.46 10.04
C LYS A 77 16.29 2.36 8.98
N LYS A 78 15.31 2.06 8.12
CA LYS A 78 15.34 0.93 7.17
C LYS A 78 15.75 1.43 5.79
N THR A 79 16.48 0.59 5.07
CA THR A 79 16.79 0.85 3.66
C THR A 79 15.52 0.84 2.81
N PRO A 80 15.51 1.48 1.62
CA PRO A 80 14.35 1.47 0.73
C PRO A 80 13.88 0.04 0.39
N LEU A 81 14.83 -0.88 0.16
CA LEU A 81 14.52 -2.28 -0.12
C LEU A 81 13.80 -2.95 1.06
N GLU A 82 14.29 -2.75 2.28
CA GLU A 82 13.64 -3.29 3.49
C GLU A 82 12.25 -2.70 3.73
N ALA A 83 12.07 -1.40 3.44
CA ALA A 83 10.79 -0.74 3.57
C ALA A 83 9.74 -1.33 2.60
N VAL A 84 10.11 -1.53 1.33
CA VAL A 84 9.23 -2.12 0.32
C VAL A 84 8.96 -3.61 0.62
N LEU A 85 9.96 -4.36 1.09
CA LEU A 85 9.76 -5.75 1.53
C LEU A 85 8.80 -5.86 2.71
N ASN A 86 8.88 -4.93 3.67
CA ASN A 86 7.97 -4.87 4.79
C ASN A 86 6.54 -4.51 4.33
N ALA A 87 6.41 -3.55 3.41
CA ALA A 87 5.12 -3.21 2.79
C ALA A 87 4.49 -4.44 2.12
N LYS A 88 5.27 -5.19 1.32
CA LYS A 88 4.81 -6.44 0.70
C LYS A 88 4.28 -7.43 1.73
N ARG A 89 5.01 -7.68 2.82
CA ARG A 89 4.57 -8.61 3.89
C ARG A 89 3.26 -8.18 4.53
N LYS A 90 3.09 -6.88 4.80
CA LYS A 90 1.83 -6.33 5.34
C LYS A 90 0.67 -6.52 4.37
N ILE A 91 0.89 -6.23 3.09
CA ILE A 91 -0.11 -6.43 2.03
C ILE A 91 -0.50 -7.92 1.94
N GLN A 92 0.47 -8.83 1.97
CA GLN A 92 0.20 -10.27 1.97
C GLN A 92 -0.63 -10.68 3.19
N ALA A 93 -0.34 -10.15 4.37
CA ALA A 93 -1.16 -10.40 5.56
C ALA A 93 -2.60 -9.89 5.39
N LEU A 94 -2.78 -8.69 4.83
CA LEU A 94 -4.11 -8.15 4.52
C LEU A 94 -4.86 -9.05 3.54
N MET A 95 -4.20 -9.60 2.53
CA MET A 95 -4.79 -10.52 1.56
C MET A 95 -5.27 -11.82 2.20
N VAL A 96 -4.64 -12.33 3.26
CA VAL A 96 -5.08 -13.57 3.93
C VAL A 96 -6.28 -13.34 4.85
N THR A 97 -6.57 -12.08 5.19
CA THR A 97 -7.73 -11.74 6.03
C THR A 97 -9.02 -12.05 5.26
N PRO A 98 -9.99 -12.75 5.87
CA PRO A 98 -11.28 -12.96 5.23
C PRO A 98 -11.87 -11.60 4.85
N VAL A 99 -12.39 -11.49 3.63
CA VAL A 99 -13.22 -10.34 3.25
C VAL A 99 -14.49 -10.49 4.08
N SER A 100 -14.50 -9.94 5.30
CA SER A 100 -15.71 -9.96 6.12
C SER A 100 -16.76 -9.21 5.32
N THR A 101 -17.76 -9.93 4.83
CA THR A 101 -18.90 -9.46 4.04
C THR A 101 -19.85 -8.56 4.84
N GLU A 102 -19.39 -7.98 5.94
CA GLU A 102 -20.15 -7.01 6.72
C GLU A 102 -20.01 -5.62 6.10
N VAL A 103 -20.60 -5.46 4.91
CA VAL A 103 -21.35 -4.24 4.64
C VAL A 103 -22.68 -4.46 5.36
N ALA A 104 -22.73 -4.08 6.64
CA ALA A 104 -23.99 -4.02 7.36
C ALA A 104 -24.94 -3.07 6.61
N ALA A 105 -26.18 -3.55 6.48
CA ALA A 105 -27.30 -3.01 5.71
C ALA A 105 -27.61 -1.52 5.93
#